data_AF-A0A915MNQ8-F1
#
_entry.id   AF-A0A915MNQ8-F1
#
_cell.length_a   1.000
_cell.length_b   1.000
_cell.length_c   1.000
_cell.angle_alpha   90.00
_cell.angle_beta   90.00
_cell.angle_gamma   90.00
#
_symmetry.space_group_name_H-M   'P 1'
#
loop_
_entity.id
_entity.type
_entity.pdbx_description
1 polymer ?
#
loop_
_entity_poly.entity_id
_entity_poly.type
_entity_poly.pdbx_seq_one_letter_code
_entity_poly.pdbx_strand_id
1 'polypeptide(L)'
;MPGVHTFYDGSKLLAPLVPYIGLDSDKMVMVQKVTLLAFSLHDGHAKKDLSDTLRKESLSDVPSVLAYLSYLFKFQTILAGPLSIYTDYIDYINGTGELYGKAVPSPFWAAFKKLLTAFCFGVLIYRYADFSEPEQIISPEAFTMPFYQWLGLFWFVIFMQRAQYYYVWIFSDAVCNLSGFGFNGFAENEPRWDKITNVDAWKVEVYI
;
A
#
# COMPACT_ATOMS: atom_id res chain seq x y z
N MET A 1 -12.98 -26.54 -1.52
CA MET A 1 -12.81 -26.16 -2.95
C MET A 1 -12.06 -24.84 -2.93
N PRO A 2 -10.96 -24.66 -3.68
CA PRO A 2 -10.18 -23.43 -3.56
C PRO A 2 -10.96 -22.26 -4.17
N GLY A 3 -11.18 -21.23 -3.36
CA GLY A 3 -12.00 -20.07 -3.66
C GLY A 3 -11.50 -19.29 -4.88
N VAL A 4 -12.39 -19.10 -5.85
CA VAL A 4 -12.17 -18.40 -7.13
C VAL A 4 -12.60 -16.92 -7.02
N HIS A 5 -12.73 -16.37 -5.81
CA HIS A 5 -13.34 -15.05 -5.60
C HIS A 5 -12.51 -14.16 -4.67
N THR A 6 -11.40 -13.65 -5.19
CA THR A 6 -10.80 -12.42 -4.68
C THR A 6 -10.66 -11.47 -5.88
N PHE A 7 -11.46 -10.39 -5.88
CA PHE A 7 -11.43 -9.25 -6.82
C PHE A 7 -11.79 -9.52 -8.30
N TYR A 8 -13.03 -9.93 -8.58
CA TYR A 8 -13.60 -9.81 -9.92
C TYR A 8 -14.19 -8.40 -10.13
N ASP A 9 -13.45 -7.55 -10.82
CA ASP A 9 -14.06 -6.46 -11.61
C ASP A 9 -14.95 -7.11 -12.68
N GLY A 10 -16.23 -6.76 -12.76
CA GLY A 10 -17.29 -7.43 -13.51
C GLY A 10 -17.13 -7.49 -15.04
N SER A 11 -15.92 -7.32 -15.58
CA SER A 11 -15.60 -7.42 -17.00
C SER A 11 -15.45 -8.89 -17.44
N LYS A 12 -16.48 -9.44 -18.07
CA LYS A 12 -16.44 -10.80 -18.67
C LYS A 12 -15.45 -10.94 -19.84
N LEU A 13 -14.94 -9.83 -20.35
CA LEU A 13 -14.07 -9.79 -21.53
C LEU A 13 -12.65 -10.30 -21.23
N LEU A 14 -12.12 -9.99 -20.05
CA LEU A 14 -10.72 -10.28 -19.69
C LEU A 14 -10.56 -11.44 -18.70
N ALA A 15 -11.67 -11.88 -18.08
CA ALA A 15 -11.72 -13.03 -17.17
C ALA A 15 -10.98 -14.31 -17.66
N PRO A 16 -11.01 -14.69 -18.96
CA PRO A 16 -10.32 -15.90 -19.42
C PRO A 16 -8.79 -15.78 -19.43
N LEU A 17 -8.25 -14.56 -19.43
CA LEU A 17 -6.81 -14.29 -19.52
C LEU A 17 -6.15 -14.12 -18.14
N VAL A 18 -6.93 -13.77 -17.12
CA VAL A 18 -6.47 -13.55 -15.74
C VAL A 18 -5.59 -14.68 -15.17
N PRO A 19 -5.88 -15.98 -15.38
CA PRO A 19 -5.03 -17.04 -14.82
C PRO A 19 -3.67 -17.20 -15.52
N TYR A 20 -3.57 -16.75 -16.78
CA TYR A 20 -2.37 -16.90 -17.62
C TYR A 20 -1.40 -15.73 -17.47
N ILE A 21 -1.94 -14.58 -17.11
CA ILE A 21 -1.21 -13.35 -16.85
C ILE A 21 -1.53 -13.08 -15.38
N GLY A 22 -0.98 -13.79 -14.39
CA GLY A 22 -1.41 -13.71 -12.98
C GLY A 22 -1.22 -12.31 -12.37
N LEU A 23 -2.25 -11.46 -12.41
CA LEU A 23 -2.07 -10.00 -12.52
C LEU A 23 -3.35 -9.35 -11.91
N ASP A 24 -3.64 -9.58 -10.62
CA ASP A 24 -4.89 -9.11 -9.99
C ASP A 24 -4.66 -7.95 -8.99
N SER A 25 -3.67 -8.04 -8.11
CA SER A 25 -3.39 -7.00 -7.10
C SER A 25 -2.17 -6.11 -7.44
N ASP A 26 -1.18 -6.67 -8.13
CA ASP A 26 0.04 -6.01 -8.61
C ASP A 26 -0.25 -5.01 -9.74
N LYS A 27 -1.23 -5.31 -10.61
CA LYS A 27 -1.76 -4.35 -11.61
C LYS A 27 -2.22 -3.06 -11.00
N MET A 28 -2.92 -3.14 -9.87
CA MET A 28 -3.55 -1.97 -9.25
C MET A 28 -2.49 -0.92 -8.93
N VAL A 29 -1.41 -1.33 -8.26
CA VAL A 29 -0.31 -0.43 -7.89
C VAL A 29 0.39 0.11 -9.14
N MET A 30 0.56 -0.72 -10.17
CA MET A 30 1.17 -0.28 -11.43
C MET A 30 0.32 0.79 -12.13
N VAL A 31 -1.00 0.58 -12.25
CA VAL A 31 -1.94 1.55 -12.84
C VAL A 31 -1.92 2.84 -12.04
N GLN A 32 -1.99 2.76 -10.70
CA GLN A 32 -1.91 3.93 -9.83
C GLN A 32 -0.62 4.74 -10.04
N LYS A 33 0.53 4.06 -10.17
CA LYS A 33 1.81 4.71 -10.44
C LYS A 33 1.83 5.43 -11.79
N VAL A 34 1.32 4.78 -12.85
CA VAL A 34 1.24 5.38 -14.20
C VAL A 34 0.32 6.60 -14.18
N THR A 35 -0.85 6.48 -13.55
CA THR A 35 -1.81 7.56 -13.41
C THR A 35 -1.22 8.74 -12.63
N LEU A 36 -0.53 8.48 -11.52
CA LEU A 36 0.13 9.51 -10.72
C LEU A 36 1.20 10.23 -11.53
N LEU A 37 2.02 9.50 -12.28
CA LEU A 37 3.03 10.10 -13.15
C LEU A 37 2.40 10.99 -14.24
N ALA A 38 1.28 10.55 -14.83
CA ALA A 38 0.57 11.34 -15.82
C ALA A 38 0.04 12.66 -15.22
N PHE A 39 -0.48 12.63 -14.00
CA PHE A 39 -0.91 13.84 -13.28
C PHE A 39 0.28 14.75 -12.96
N SER A 40 1.40 14.22 -12.45
CA SER A 40 2.61 15.00 -12.21
C SER A 40 3.11 15.72 -13.47
N LEU A 41 3.07 15.06 -14.63
CA LEU A 41 3.45 15.64 -15.92
C LEU A 41 2.46 16.72 -16.38
N HIS A 42 1.17 16.47 -16.23
CA HIS A 42 0.14 17.45 -16.55
C HIS A 42 0.32 18.72 -15.71
N ASP A 43 0.54 18.56 -14.41
CA ASP A 43 0.67 19.67 -13.47
C ASP A 43 1.96 20.47 -13.72
N GLY A 44 3.05 19.83 -14.16
CA GLY A 44 4.28 20.52 -14.55
C GLY A 44 4.13 21.46 -15.76
N HIS A 45 3.09 21.25 -16.58
CA HIS A 45 2.78 22.08 -17.75
C HIS A 45 1.56 23.01 -17.52
N ALA A 46 0.91 22.91 -16.37
CA ALA A 46 -0.27 23.71 -16.06
C ALA A 46 0.13 25.18 -15.77
N LYS A 47 -0.54 26.14 -16.42
CA LYS A 47 -0.33 27.59 -16.21
C LYS A 47 -1.02 28.14 -14.95
N LYS A 48 -1.45 27.28 -14.03
CA LYS A 48 -2.21 27.67 -12.82
C LYS A 48 -1.29 27.71 -11.61
N ASP A 49 -1.67 28.51 -10.61
CA ASP A 49 -1.03 28.45 -9.30
C ASP A 49 -1.32 27.11 -8.63
N LEU A 50 -0.30 26.26 -8.57
CA LEU A 50 -0.31 25.00 -7.84
C LEU A 50 -0.07 25.26 -6.35
N SER A 51 -0.69 24.45 -5.50
CA SER A 51 -0.32 24.33 -4.09
C SER A 51 1.14 23.88 -3.96
N ASP A 52 1.82 24.25 -2.86
CA ASP A 52 3.22 23.91 -2.62
C ASP A 52 3.50 22.41 -2.72
N THR A 53 2.58 21.55 -2.26
CA THR A 53 2.68 20.10 -2.38
C THR A 53 2.64 19.64 -3.84
N LEU A 54 1.65 20.09 -4.60
CA LEU A 54 1.52 19.74 -6.02
C LEU A 54 2.70 20.27 -6.84
N ARG A 55 3.21 21.45 -6.50
CA ARG A 55 4.39 22.04 -7.14
C ARG A 55 5.65 21.21 -6.91
N LYS A 56 5.81 20.60 -5.73
CA LYS A 56 6.94 19.71 -5.43
C LYS A 56 6.85 18.37 -6.19
N GLU A 57 5.62 17.94 -6.48
CA GLU A 57 5.34 16.67 -7.15
C GLU A 57 5.21 16.79 -8.68
N SER A 58 5.23 18.02 -9.21
CA SER A 58 5.08 18.27 -10.63
C SER A 58 6.36 17.97 -11.39
N LEU A 59 6.20 17.53 -12.64
CA LEU A 59 7.28 17.15 -13.53
C LEU A 59 7.20 17.95 -14.83
N SER A 60 8.23 18.73 -15.11
CA SER A 60 8.33 19.50 -16.35
C SER A 60 8.72 18.63 -17.54
N ASP A 61 9.59 17.64 -17.32
CA ASP A 61 10.13 16.79 -18.38
C ASP A 61 9.64 15.34 -18.25
N VAL A 62 9.43 14.70 -19.41
CA VAL A 62 9.05 13.29 -19.47
C VAL A 62 10.24 12.42 -19.03
N PRO A 63 10.04 11.47 -18.10
CA PRO A 63 11.07 10.51 -17.72
C PRO A 63 11.66 9.73 -18.89
N SER A 64 12.94 9.37 -18.78
CA SER A 64 13.52 8.38 -19.69
C SER A 64 12.83 7.02 -19.51
N VAL A 65 12.86 6.19 -20.56
CA VAL A 65 12.27 4.84 -20.51
C VAL A 65 12.85 4.02 -19.36
N LEU A 66 14.15 4.15 -19.10
CA LEU A 66 14.81 3.45 -18.00
C LEU A 66 14.30 3.91 -16.64
N ALA A 67 14.20 5.22 -16.40
CA ALA A 67 13.72 5.75 -15.12
C ALA A 67 12.25 5.40 -14.88
N TYR A 68 11.43 5.43 -15.93
CA TYR A 68 10.04 4.98 -15.91
C TYR A 68 9.92 3.50 -15.53
N LEU A 69 10.65 2.61 -16.21
CA LEU A 69 10.62 1.18 -15.90
C LEU A 69 11.15 0.90 -14.48
N SER A 70 12.20 1.61 -14.05
CA SER A 70 12.75 1.50 -12.71
C SER A 70 11.71 1.86 -11.64
N TYR A 71 10.94 2.94 -11.85
CA TYR A 71 9.85 3.36 -10.96
C TYR A 71 8.69 2.34 -10.90
N LEU A 72 8.28 1.83 -12.05
CA LEU A 72 7.24 0.81 -12.13
C LEU A 72 7.64 -0.47 -11.40
N PHE A 73 8.83 -0.98 -11.71
CA PHE A 73 9.34 -2.27 -11.22
C PHE A 73 10.19 -2.14 -9.94
N LYS A 74 10.05 -1.05 -9.18
CA LYS A 74 10.76 -0.91 -7.90
C LYS A 74 10.39 -2.07 -6.97
N PHE A 75 11.40 -2.80 -6.50
CA PHE A 75 11.21 -4.08 -5.81
C PHE A 75 10.38 -3.96 -4.52
N GLN A 76 10.44 -2.80 -3.86
CA GLN A 76 9.79 -2.61 -2.57
C GLN A 76 8.25 -2.64 -2.64
N THR A 77 7.67 -2.20 -3.77
CA THR A 77 6.21 -2.08 -3.92
C THR A 77 5.70 -2.62 -5.25
N ILE A 78 6.39 -3.62 -5.82
CA ILE A 78 5.99 -4.22 -7.09
C ILE A 78 4.73 -5.08 -6.94
N LEU A 79 4.63 -5.87 -5.87
CA LEU A 79 3.49 -6.77 -5.63
C LEU A 79 2.35 -6.09 -4.89
N ALA A 80 2.71 -5.30 -3.88
CA ALA A 80 1.80 -4.52 -3.07
C ALA A 80 2.60 -3.46 -2.35
N GLY A 81 1.94 -2.42 -1.87
CA GLY A 81 2.58 -1.45 -1.00
C GLY A 81 2.04 -0.04 -1.18
N PRO A 82 2.55 0.89 -0.36
CA PRO A 82 2.15 2.28 -0.46
C PRO A 82 2.50 2.87 -1.82
N LEU A 83 1.55 3.62 -2.36
CA LEU A 83 1.77 4.44 -3.54
C LEU A 83 2.81 5.52 -3.20
N SER A 84 3.79 5.70 -4.09
CA SER A 84 4.83 6.71 -3.94
C SER A 84 4.89 7.59 -5.17
N ILE A 85 5.17 8.87 -5.01
CA ILE A 85 5.30 9.81 -6.13
C ILE A 85 6.62 9.55 -6.88
N TYR A 86 6.62 9.83 -8.18
CA TYR A 86 7.79 9.63 -9.04
C TYR A 86 8.98 10.53 -8.63
N THR A 87 8.73 11.79 -8.27
CA THR A 87 9.77 12.75 -7.83
C THR A 87 10.52 12.23 -6.60
N ASP A 88 9.80 11.73 -5.61
CA ASP A 88 10.39 11.10 -4.43
C ASP A 88 11.22 9.87 -4.75
N TYR A 89 10.77 9.07 -5.72
CA TYR A 89 11.48 7.88 -6.16
C TYR A 89 12.79 8.23 -6.87
N ILE A 90 12.78 9.20 -7.78
CA ILE A 90 13.99 9.56 -8.53
C ILE A 90 15.02 10.25 -7.64
N ASP A 91 14.58 11.05 -6.66
CA ASP A 91 15.46 11.63 -5.64
C ASP A 91 16.13 10.55 -4.79
N TYR A 92 15.38 9.52 -4.40
CA TYR A 92 15.92 8.38 -3.68
C TYR A 92 16.97 7.60 -4.47
N ILE A 93 16.69 7.28 -5.74
CA ILE A 93 17.61 6.50 -6.58
C ILE A 93 18.89 7.29 -6.90
N ASN A 94 18.77 8.59 -7.14
CA ASN A 94 19.92 9.44 -7.44
C ASN A 94 20.68 9.87 -6.18
N GLY A 95 20.14 9.63 -4.99
CA GLY A 95 20.68 10.16 -3.74
C GLY A 95 20.65 11.70 -3.70
N THR A 96 19.69 12.30 -4.42
CA THR A 96 19.53 13.76 -4.53
C THR A 96 18.42 14.26 -3.60
N GLY A 97 18.32 15.59 -3.49
CA GLY A 97 17.32 16.24 -2.65
C GLY A 97 17.76 16.39 -1.18
N GLU A 98 16.94 17.12 -0.41
CA GLU A 98 17.27 17.51 0.96
C GLU A 98 17.35 16.33 1.94
N LEU A 99 16.65 15.23 1.60
CA LEU A 99 16.50 14.04 2.45
C LEU A 99 17.61 13.02 2.23
N TYR A 100 17.89 12.65 0.97
CA TYR A 100 18.83 11.58 0.63
C TYR A 100 20.25 12.06 0.31
N GLY A 101 20.44 13.38 0.13
CA GLY A 101 21.78 13.99 -0.01
C GLY A 101 22.58 14.08 1.29
N LYS A 102 22.01 13.66 2.43
CA LYS A 102 22.65 13.60 3.75
C LYS A 102 22.73 12.16 4.24
N ALA A 103 23.57 11.91 5.24
CA ALA A 103 23.68 10.59 5.86
C ALA A 103 22.32 10.15 6.44
N VAL A 104 21.73 9.12 5.85
CA VAL A 104 20.47 8.53 6.31
C VAL A 104 20.76 7.72 7.59
N PRO A 105 20.01 7.95 8.69
CA PRO A 105 20.19 7.20 9.93
C PRO A 105 19.78 5.73 9.78
N SER A 106 20.13 4.89 10.76
CA SER A 106 19.78 3.47 10.71
C SER A 106 18.26 3.26 10.75
N PRO A 107 17.67 2.53 9.77
CA PRO A 107 16.23 2.22 9.75
C PRO A 107 15.84 1.09 10.70
N PHE A 108 16.80 0.42 11.33
CA PHE A 108 16.58 -0.90 11.94
C PHE A 108 15.40 -0.91 12.90
N TRP A 109 15.34 0.01 13.86
CA TRP A 109 14.27 0.05 14.86
C TRP A 109 12.92 0.43 14.26
N ALA A 110 12.89 1.33 13.28
CA ALA A 110 11.65 1.71 12.61
C ALA A 110 11.08 0.56 11.77
N ALA A 111 11.93 -0.11 11.01
CA ALA A 111 11.56 -1.29 10.24
C ALA A 111 11.16 -2.46 11.15
N PHE A 112 11.91 -2.73 12.22
CA PHE A 112 11.65 -3.83 13.14
C PHE A 112 10.28 -3.70 13.82
N LYS A 113 9.89 -2.50 14.26
CA LYS A 113 8.54 -2.24 14.81
C LYS A 113 7.45 -2.58 13.80
N LYS A 114 7.59 -2.11 12.54
CA LYS A 114 6.62 -2.41 11.47
C LYS A 114 6.58 -3.91 11.14
N LEU A 115 7.74 -4.58 11.06
CA LEU A 115 7.81 -6.03 10.85
C LEU A 115 7.14 -6.81 11.98
N LEU A 116 7.32 -6.40 13.23
CA LEU A 116 6.67 -7.04 14.37
C LEU A 116 5.14 -6.88 14.29
N THR A 117 4.66 -5.67 13.96
CA THR A 117 3.22 -5.43 13.75
C THR A 117 2.66 -6.27 12.62
N ALA A 118 3.35 -6.32 11.47
CA ALA A 118 2.95 -7.18 10.36
C ALA A 118 2.95 -8.66 10.78
N PHE A 119 3.97 -9.12 11.51
CA PHE A 119 4.01 -10.49 12.04
C PHE A 119 2.79 -10.80 12.92
N CYS A 120 2.40 -9.90 13.83
CA CYS A 120 1.20 -10.06 14.66
C CYS A 120 -0.08 -10.20 13.82
N PHE A 121 -0.25 -9.36 12.79
CA PHE A 121 -1.39 -9.51 11.86
C PHE A 121 -1.32 -10.83 11.07
N GLY A 122 -0.14 -11.25 10.63
CA GLY A 122 0.06 -12.53 9.95
C GLY A 122 -0.33 -13.73 10.82
N VAL A 123 0.06 -13.73 12.10
CA VAL A 123 -0.35 -14.76 13.07
C VAL A 123 -1.88 -14.75 13.28
N LEU A 124 -2.47 -13.57 13.39
CA LEU A 124 -3.92 -13.42 13.55
C LEU A 124 -4.68 -13.94 12.32
N ILE A 125 -4.26 -13.59 11.11
CA ILE A 125 -4.83 -14.10 9.86
C ILE A 125 -4.72 -15.61 9.79
N TYR A 126 -3.54 -16.17 10.06
CA TYR A 126 -3.33 -17.62 10.06
C TYR A 126 -4.23 -18.33 11.07
N ARG A 127 -4.36 -17.78 12.28
CA ARG A 127 -5.11 -18.41 13.38
C ARG A 127 -6.62 -18.46 13.16
N TYR A 128 -7.15 -17.54 12.37
CA TYR A 128 -8.60 -17.37 12.13
C TYR A 128 -8.97 -17.45 10.65
N ALA A 129 -8.10 -18.01 9.79
CA ALA A 129 -8.34 -18.11 8.35
C ALA A 129 -9.71 -18.73 8.05
N ASP A 130 -9.98 -19.90 8.64
CA ASP A 130 -11.24 -20.65 8.46
C ASP A 130 -12.48 -19.94 9.04
N PHE A 131 -12.30 -18.92 9.87
CA PHE A 131 -13.38 -18.18 10.56
C PHE A 131 -13.51 -16.74 10.06
N SER A 132 -12.89 -16.42 8.93
CA SER A 132 -12.83 -15.05 8.40
C SER A 132 -13.42 -14.90 7.00
N GLU A 133 -14.04 -15.96 6.48
CA GLU A 133 -14.67 -15.96 5.16
C GLU A 133 -15.94 -15.10 5.16
N PRO A 134 -16.11 -14.16 4.20
CA PRO A 134 -17.31 -13.33 4.09
C PRO A 134 -18.62 -14.13 4.01
N GLU A 135 -18.55 -15.33 3.45
CA GLU A 135 -19.65 -16.29 3.30
C GLU A 135 -20.27 -16.68 4.66
N GLN A 136 -19.49 -16.59 5.74
CA GLN A 136 -19.97 -16.94 7.08
C GLN A 136 -21.09 -15.99 7.55
N ILE A 137 -21.04 -14.72 7.14
CA ILE A 137 -22.05 -13.71 7.53
C ILE A 137 -23.42 -14.00 6.87
N ILE A 138 -23.39 -14.58 5.67
CA ILE A 138 -24.57 -14.85 4.84
C ILE A 138 -24.98 -16.33 4.85
N SER A 139 -24.34 -17.13 5.70
CA SER A 139 -24.67 -18.55 5.86
C SER A 139 -26.08 -18.74 6.44
N PRO A 140 -26.80 -19.80 6.08
CA PRO A 140 -28.10 -20.12 6.69
C PRO A 140 -28.00 -20.18 8.22
N GLU A 141 -26.90 -20.70 8.76
CA GLU A 141 -26.61 -20.77 10.18
C GLU A 141 -26.53 -19.38 10.81
N ALA A 142 -25.85 -18.42 10.16
CA ALA A 142 -25.74 -17.05 10.64
C ALA A 142 -27.10 -16.33 10.70
N PHE A 143 -28.03 -16.63 9.79
CA PHE A 143 -29.38 -16.06 9.83
C PHE A 143 -30.26 -16.62 10.96
N THR A 144 -29.90 -17.77 11.54
CA THR A 144 -30.60 -18.32 12.72
C THR A 144 -30.09 -17.75 14.04
N MET A 145 -28.96 -17.02 14.03
CA MET A 145 -28.35 -16.46 15.23
C MET A 145 -29.15 -15.26 15.76
N PRO A 146 -29.17 -15.02 17.09
CA PRO A 146 -29.62 -13.76 17.64
C PRO A 146 -28.83 -12.59 17.04
N PHE A 147 -29.51 -11.45 16.82
CA PHE A 147 -28.94 -10.29 16.13
C PHE A 147 -27.57 -9.84 16.70
N TYR A 148 -27.39 -9.87 18.02
CA TYR A 148 -26.13 -9.46 18.65
C TYR A 148 -24.96 -10.42 18.36
N GLN A 149 -25.22 -11.73 18.21
CA GLN A 149 -24.19 -12.71 17.83
C GLN A 149 -23.82 -12.54 16.36
N TRP A 150 -24.83 -12.38 15.50
CA TRP A 150 -24.63 -12.08 14.08
C TRP A 150 -23.83 -10.79 13.89
N LEU A 151 -24.16 -9.73 14.65
CA LEU A 151 -23.43 -8.46 14.59
C LEU A 151 -21.97 -8.60 15.05
N GLY A 152 -21.72 -9.43 16.07
CA GLY A 152 -20.36 -9.76 16.50
C GLY A 152 -19.56 -10.49 15.42
N LEU A 153 -20.17 -11.49 14.78
CA LEU A 153 -19.58 -12.21 13.64
C LEU A 153 -19.30 -11.26 12.46
N PHE A 154 -20.26 -10.40 12.13
CA PHE A 154 -20.13 -9.40 11.06
C PHE A 154 -18.91 -8.49 11.27
N TRP A 155 -18.78 -7.89 12.46
CA TRP A 155 -17.65 -7.03 12.78
C TRP A 155 -16.32 -7.79 12.79
N PHE A 156 -16.32 -9.01 13.32
CA PHE A 156 -15.13 -9.85 13.32
C PHE A 156 -14.66 -10.17 11.91
N VAL A 157 -15.54 -10.67 11.05
CA VAL A 157 -15.21 -11.03 9.66
C VAL A 157 -14.74 -9.80 8.89
N ILE A 158 -15.41 -8.65 9.02
CA ILE A 158 -14.98 -7.40 8.38
C ILE A 158 -13.60 -6.94 8.87
N PHE A 159 -13.33 -7.02 10.17
CA PHE A 159 -12.00 -6.74 10.71
C PHE A 159 -10.94 -7.67 10.11
N MET A 160 -11.23 -8.96 10.02
CA MET A 160 -10.31 -9.93 9.43
C MET A 160 -10.04 -9.66 7.94
N GLN A 161 -11.04 -9.20 7.19
CA GLN A 161 -10.85 -8.76 5.81
C GLN A 161 -9.91 -7.54 5.72
N ARG A 162 -10.02 -6.59 6.65
CA ARG A 162 -9.07 -5.44 6.73
C ARG A 162 -7.68 -5.83 7.21
N ALA A 163 -7.57 -6.79 8.14
CA ALA A 163 -6.30 -7.25 8.69
C ALA A 163 -5.32 -7.74 7.62
N GLN A 164 -5.82 -8.34 6.53
CA GLN A 164 -5.02 -8.74 5.38
C GLN A 164 -4.33 -7.56 4.69
N TYR A 165 -5.04 -6.43 4.54
CA TYR A 165 -4.44 -5.19 4.00
C TYR A 165 -3.44 -4.59 4.96
N TYR A 166 -3.74 -4.58 6.27
CA TYR A 166 -2.79 -4.08 7.28
C TYR A 166 -1.49 -4.86 7.25
N TYR A 167 -1.57 -6.19 7.17
CA TYR A 167 -0.40 -7.06 7.04
C TYR A 167 0.47 -6.63 5.84
N VAL A 168 -0.12 -6.64 4.63
CA VAL A 168 0.62 -6.41 3.39
C VAL A 168 1.16 -4.97 3.31
N TRP A 169 0.39 -3.96 3.73
CA TRP A 169 0.80 -2.56 3.65
C TRP A 169 1.90 -2.24 4.65
N ILE A 170 1.76 -2.69 5.90
CA ILE A 170 2.78 -2.48 6.94
C ILE A 170 4.06 -3.26 6.60
N PHE A 171 3.94 -4.46 6.04
CA PHE A 171 5.11 -5.24 5.59
C PHE A 171 5.86 -4.53 4.45
N SER A 172 5.14 -4.06 3.43
CA SER A 172 5.74 -3.36 2.28
C SER A 172 6.41 -2.04 2.71
N ASP A 173 5.78 -1.32 3.63
CA ASP A 173 6.33 -0.12 4.25
C ASP A 173 7.60 -0.43 5.07
N ALA A 174 7.63 -1.54 5.81
CA ALA A 174 8.83 -2.01 6.49
C ALA A 174 9.99 -2.29 5.52
N VAL A 175 9.72 -2.92 4.37
CA VAL A 175 10.71 -3.16 3.31
C VAL A 175 11.27 -1.85 2.75
N CYS A 176 10.41 -0.84 2.55
CA CYS A 176 10.85 0.47 2.09
C CYS A 176 11.68 1.21 3.14
N ASN A 177 11.36 1.07 4.42
CA ASN A 177 12.19 1.60 5.50
C ASN A 177 13.56 0.93 5.54
N LEU A 178 13.63 -0.40 5.40
CA LEU A 178 14.90 -1.14 5.34
C LEU A 178 15.78 -0.70 4.18
N SER A 179 15.19 -0.35 3.04
CA SER A 179 15.95 0.17 1.89
C SER A 179 16.30 1.66 2.01
N GLY A 180 15.88 2.35 3.07
CA GLY A 180 16.09 3.78 3.27
C GLY A 180 15.06 4.68 2.59
N PHE A 181 14.15 4.14 1.77
CA PHE A 181 13.20 4.93 0.99
C PHE A 181 12.16 5.66 1.86
N GLY A 182 11.70 5.03 2.94
CA GLY A 182 10.67 5.61 3.81
C GLY A 182 11.13 6.74 4.76
N PHE A 183 12.37 7.23 4.64
CA PHE A 183 12.91 8.30 5.47
C PHE A 183 12.27 9.66 5.13
N ASN A 184 11.78 10.38 6.15
CA ASN A 184 11.05 11.65 6.04
C ASN A 184 11.72 12.82 6.80
N GLY A 185 13.05 12.76 6.93
CA GLY A 185 13.84 13.76 7.63
C GLY A 185 13.80 13.59 9.15
N PHE A 186 14.08 14.68 9.85
CA PHE A 186 14.12 14.71 11.32
C PHE A 186 13.00 15.58 11.86
N ALA A 187 12.32 15.11 12.90
CA ALA A 187 11.47 15.93 13.75
C ALA A 187 12.12 15.98 15.13
N GLU A 188 12.43 17.17 15.63
CA GLU A 188 13.00 17.34 16.98
C GLU A 188 14.26 16.47 17.24
N ASN A 189 15.12 16.32 16.22
CA ASN A 189 16.31 15.44 16.18
C ASN A 189 16.03 13.93 16.12
N GLU A 190 14.78 13.48 16.09
CA GLU A 190 14.44 12.08 15.87
C GLU A 190 14.18 11.79 14.39
N PRO A 191 14.73 10.67 13.85
CA PRO A 191 14.54 10.31 12.47
C PRO A 191 13.11 9.80 12.23
N ARG A 192 12.41 10.40 11.27
CA ARG A 192 11.08 9.98 10.86
C ARG A 192 11.13 8.97 9.72
N TRP A 193 10.34 7.92 9.86
CA TRP A 193 10.27 6.78 8.95
C TRP A 193 8.84 6.54 8.47
N ASP A 194 8.18 7.64 8.11
CA ASP A 194 6.77 7.72 7.77
C ASP A 194 6.49 8.30 6.38
N LYS A 195 7.51 8.48 5.53
CA LYS A 195 7.37 9.16 4.24
C LYS A 195 6.31 8.52 3.34
N ILE A 196 6.24 7.20 3.38
CA ILE A 196 5.31 6.40 2.56
C ILE A 196 4.31 5.62 3.42
N THR A 197 4.22 5.90 4.71
CA THR A 197 3.23 5.24 5.58
C THR A 197 1.85 5.73 5.18
N ASN A 198 1.06 4.89 4.52
CA ASN A 198 -0.29 5.24 4.06
C ASN A 198 -1.41 4.60 4.90
N VAL A 199 -1.08 3.66 5.78
CA VAL A 199 -2.05 2.93 6.60
C VAL A 199 -1.67 3.00 8.07
N ASP A 200 -2.65 3.39 8.88
CA ASP A 200 -2.60 3.35 10.34
C ASP A 200 -3.79 2.53 10.83
N ALA A 201 -3.54 1.24 11.10
CA ALA A 201 -4.60 0.28 11.45
C ALA A 201 -5.40 0.74 12.69
N TRP A 202 -4.75 1.36 13.67
CA TRP A 202 -5.44 1.85 14.86
C TRP A 202 -6.41 2.98 14.52
N LYS A 203 -5.98 3.94 13.70
CA LYS A 203 -6.86 5.03 13.25
C LYS A 203 -8.07 4.50 12.50
N VAL A 204 -7.87 3.52 11.62
CA VAL A 204 -8.95 2.94 10.82
C VAL A 204 -9.95 2.17 11.69
N GLU A 205 -9.50 1.45 12.72
CA GLU A 205 -10.42 0.64 13.53
C GLU A 205 -11.16 1.42 14.62
N VAL A 206 -10.62 2.55 15.09
CA VAL A 206 -11.14 3.25 16.28
C VAL A 206 -11.76 4.62 15.97
N TYR A 207 -11.38 5.26 14.85
CA TYR A 207 -11.80 6.63 14.53
C TYR A 207 -12.72 6.71 13.31
N ILE A 208 -13.23 5.57 12.83
CA ILE A 208 -14.33 5.47 11.87
C ILE A 208 -15.64 5.34 12.64
#